data_AF-A0A3M2Z2M5-F1
#
_entry.id   AF-A0A3M2Z2M5-F1
#
_cell.length_a   1.000
_cell.length_b   1.000
_cell.length_c   1.000
_cell.angle_alpha   90.00
_cell.angle_beta   90.00
_cell.angle_gamma   90.00
#
_symmetry.space_group_name_H-M   'P 1'
#
loop_
_entity.id
_entity.type
_entity.pdbx_description
1 polymer ?
#
loop_
_entity_poly.entity_id
_entity_poly.type
_entity_poly.pdbx_seq_one_letter_code
_entity_poly.pdbx_strand_id
1 'polypeptide(L)'
;MLCRLTSIMPSILERKLSFERMVEFKRNLLALRHQAAQAFHARLPEISVDSFEEVIKYALPLIIGLWPLSNPIDVAAQVIALPELEGLRYDFQHDVERALLTLLRGARC
;
A
#
# COMPACT_ATOMS: atom_id res chain seq x y z
N MET A 1 -10.50 -7.33 -2.13
CA MET A 1 -11.28 -6.63 -1.09
C MET A 1 -10.41 -5.68 -0.26
N LEU A 2 -9.30 -6.16 0.34
CA LEU A 2 -8.43 -5.35 1.21
C LEU A 2 -7.89 -4.08 0.54
N CYS A 3 -7.32 -4.19 -0.67
CA CYS A 3 -6.74 -3.05 -1.40
C CYS A 3 -7.75 -1.93 -1.67
N ARG A 4 -8.99 -2.30 -2.03
CA ARG A 4 -10.10 -1.35 -2.22
C ARG A 4 -10.46 -0.62 -0.93
N LEU A 5 -10.51 -1.32 0.20
CA LEU A 5 -10.80 -0.71 1.49
C LEU A 5 -9.66 0.23 1.91
N THR A 6 -8.41 -0.22 1.81
CA THR A 6 -7.25 0.59 2.17
C THR A 6 -7.10 1.80 1.25
N SER A 7 -7.50 1.73 -0.03
CA SER A 7 -7.40 2.85 -0.96
C SER A 7 -8.41 3.97 -0.67
N ILE A 8 -9.61 3.64 -0.17
CA ILE A 8 -10.64 4.64 0.16
C ILE A 8 -10.57 5.11 1.61
N MET A 9 -9.97 4.32 2.49
CA MET A 9 -9.97 4.56 3.93
C MET A 9 -9.35 5.92 4.33
N PRO A 10 -8.19 6.36 3.81
CA PRO A 10 -7.56 7.61 4.25
C PRO A 10 -8.51 8.81 4.17
N SER A 11 -9.16 9.01 3.02
CA SER A 11 -10.08 10.14 2.80
C SER A 11 -11.36 10.05 3.64
N ILE A 12 -11.80 8.85 3.99
CA ILE A 12 -12.94 8.64 4.90
C ILE A 12 -12.54 8.98 6.33
N LEU A 13 -11.41 8.45 6.81
CA LEU A 13 -10.95 8.66 8.19
C LEU A 13 -10.69 10.15 8.46
N GLU A 14 -10.05 10.84 7.53
CA GLU A 14 -9.75 12.29 7.62
C GLU A 14 -11.00 13.15 7.79
N ARG A 15 -12.13 12.74 7.21
CA ARG A 15 -13.37 13.52 7.22
C ARG A 15 -14.34 13.12 8.33
N LYS A 16 -14.26 11.88 8.82
CA LYS A 16 -15.30 11.28 9.66
C LYS A 16 -14.88 10.99 11.10
N LEU A 17 -13.59 10.99 11.41
CA LEU A 17 -13.13 10.71 12.77
C LEU A 17 -12.84 12.00 13.55
N SER A 18 -13.13 11.96 14.85
CA SER A 18 -12.57 12.93 15.78
C SER A 18 -11.05 12.74 15.88
N PHE A 19 -10.37 13.76 16.40
CA PHE A 19 -8.93 13.70 16.64
C PHE A 19 -8.54 12.50 17.51
N GLU A 20 -9.26 12.25 18.60
CA GLU A 20 -8.96 11.18 19.56
C GLU A 20 -9.09 9.80 18.90
N ARG A 21 -10.12 9.60 18.07
CA ARG A 21 -10.32 8.36 17.32
C ARG A 21 -9.25 8.16 16.24
N MET A 22 -8.80 9.24 15.60
CA MET A 22 -7.67 9.18 14.67
C MET A 22 -6.37 8.79 15.40
N VAL A 23 -6.10 9.36 16.58
CA VAL A 23 -4.93 9.00 17.39
C VAL A 23 -4.97 7.53 17.80
N GLU A 24 -6.11 7.04 18.28
CA GLU A 24 -6.33 5.62 18.63
C GLU A 24 -6.06 4.71 17.42
N PHE A 25 -6.64 5.04 16.26
CA PHE A 25 -6.43 4.30 15.02
C PHE A 25 -4.94 4.23 14.63
N LYS A 26 -4.23 5.37 14.66
CA LYS A 26 -2.81 5.44 14.28
C LYS A 26 -1.92 4.65 15.26
N ARG A 27 -2.23 4.66 16.56
CA ARG A 27 -1.53 3.83 17.57
C ARG A 27 -1.71 2.34 17.29
N ASN A 28 -2.93 1.90 17.02
CA ASN A 28 -3.21 0.50 16.69
C ASN A 28 -2.51 0.07 15.40
N LEU A 29 -2.50 0.94 14.37
CA LEU A 29 -1.77 0.69 13.13
C LEU A 29 -0.26 0.57 13.37
N LEU A 30 0.32 1.45 14.19
CA LEU A 30 1.74 1.40 14.55
C LEU A 30 2.09 0.09 15.28
N ALA A 31 1.28 -0.31 16.26
CA ALA A 31 1.48 -1.57 16.98
C ALA A 31 1.42 -2.79 16.05
N LEU A 32 0.44 -2.82 15.12
CA LEU A 32 0.31 -3.89 14.14
C LEU A 32 1.53 -3.96 13.19
N ARG A 33 2.04 -2.81 12.73
CA ARG A 33 3.25 -2.76 11.89
C ARG A 33 4.45 -3.34 12.62
N HIS A 34 4.64 -2.97 13.89
CA HIS A 34 5.75 -3.47 14.69
C HIS A 34 5.64 -4.99 14.91
N GLN A 35 4.45 -5.51 15.21
CA GLN A 35 4.21 -6.95 15.33
C GLN A 35 4.51 -7.69 14.03
N ALA A 36 4.11 -7.12 12.88
CA ALA A 36 4.42 -7.68 11.58
C ALA A 36 5.94 -7.70 11.34
N ALA A 37 6.64 -6.61 11.65
CA ALA A 37 8.09 -6.50 11.48
C ALA A 37 8.84 -7.58 12.28
N GLN A 38 8.44 -7.80 13.54
CA GLN A 38 9.00 -8.85 14.39
C GLN A 38 8.73 -10.25 13.82
N ALA A 39 7.51 -10.51 13.34
CA ALA A 39 7.14 -11.79 12.76
C ALA A 39 7.90 -12.08 11.45
N PHE A 40 8.12 -11.05 10.63
CA PHE A 40 8.93 -11.15 9.42
C PHE A 40 10.39 -11.44 9.75
N HIS A 41 10.99 -10.69 10.67
CA HIS A 41 12.37 -10.90 11.10
C HIS A 41 12.58 -12.32 11.66
N ALA A 42 11.63 -12.84 12.45
CA ALA A 42 11.71 -14.20 12.98
C ALA A 42 11.71 -15.30 11.90
N ARG A 43 11.18 -15.02 10.70
CA ARG A 43 11.14 -15.97 9.57
C ARG A 43 12.18 -15.69 8.49
N LEU A 44 12.63 -14.45 8.38
CA LEU A 44 13.62 -13.95 7.43
C LEU A 44 14.61 -13.05 8.19
N PRO A 45 15.56 -13.63 8.95
CA PRO A 45 16.47 -12.87 9.82
C PRO A 45 17.33 -11.85 9.06
N GLU A 46 17.51 -12.04 7.75
CA GLU A 46 18.24 -11.12 6.89
C GLU A 46 17.49 -9.81 6.60
N ILE A 47 16.20 -9.71 6.97
CA ILE A 47 15.44 -8.47 6.98
C ILE A 47 15.34 -8.01 8.43
N SER A 48 15.98 -6.89 8.76
CA SER A 48 15.85 -6.28 10.10
C SER A 48 14.44 -5.73 10.32
N VAL A 49 14.04 -5.55 11.58
CA VAL A 49 12.78 -4.89 11.94
C VAL A 49 12.69 -3.48 11.33
N ASP A 50 13.79 -2.72 11.37
CA ASP A 50 13.85 -1.36 10.82
C ASP A 50 13.72 -1.36 9.29
N SER A 51 14.44 -2.27 8.60
CA SER A 51 14.33 -2.44 7.15
C SER A 51 12.91 -2.79 6.73
N PHE A 52 12.22 -3.65 7.49
CA PHE A 52 10.82 -3.97 7.24
C PHE A 52 9.91 -2.74 7.39
N GLU A 53 10.09 -1.96 8.46
CA GLU A 53 9.31 -0.74 8.69
C GLU A 53 9.52 0.29 7.55
N GLU A 54 10.75 0.41 7.03
CA GLU A 54 11.05 1.24 5.85
C GLU A 54 10.34 0.72 4.59
N VAL A 55 10.38 -0.59 4.32
CA VAL A 55 9.67 -1.19 3.19
C VAL A 55 8.17 -0.92 3.29
N ILE A 56 7.55 -1.16 4.45
CA ILE A 56 6.11 -0.94 4.66
C ILE A 56 5.72 0.54 4.55
N LYS A 57 6.61 1.46 4.98
CA LYS A 57 6.39 2.90 4.85
C LYS A 57 6.15 3.33 3.40
N TYR A 58 6.80 2.68 2.43
CA TYR A 58 6.60 2.96 0.99
C TYR A 58 5.58 2.03 0.33
N ALA A 59 5.55 0.75 0.71
CA ALA A 59 4.65 -0.23 0.12
C ALA A 59 3.18 0.11 0.36
N LEU A 60 2.82 0.57 1.55
CA LEU A 60 1.42 0.83 1.88
C LEU A 60 0.82 2.01 1.08
N PRO A 61 1.46 3.21 1.02
CA PRO A 61 1.01 4.28 0.12
C PRO A 61 0.97 3.85 -1.34
N LEU A 62 1.93 3.05 -1.80
CA LEU A 62 1.96 2.54 -3.16
C LEU A 62 0.74 1.68 -3.47
N ILE A 63 0.40 0.71 -2.62
CA ILE A 63 -0.78 -0.15 -2.79
C ILE A 63 -2.07 0.69 -2.78
N ILE A 64 -2.15 1.67 -1.87
CA ILE A 64 -3.28 2.59 -1.73
C ILE A 64 -3.52 3.37 -3.04
N GLY A 65 -2.46 3.92 -3.64
CA GLY A 65 -2.55 4.70 -4.88
C GLY A 65 -2.70 3.85 -6.14
N LEU A 66 -2.03 2.70 -6.19
CA LEU A 66 -2.01 1.83 -7.36
C LEU A 66 -3.35 1.10 -7.57
N TRP A 67 -4.06 0.75 -6.50
CA TRP A 67 -5.36 0.06 -6.61
C TRP A 67 -6.39 0.80 -7.48
N PRO A 68 -6.75 2.07 -7.21
CA PRO A 68 -7.73 2.79 -8.02
C PRO A 68 -7.25 3.07 -9.45
N LEU A 69 -5.94 3.17 -9.68
CA LEU A 69 -5.36 3.33 -11.02
C LEU A 69 -5.45 2.04 -11.85
N SER A 70 -5.32 0.88 -11.20
CA SER A 70 -5.41 -0.43 -11.85
C SER A 70 -6.84 -0.94 -11.95
N ASN A 71 -7.76 -0.40 -11.14
CA ASN A 71 -9.17 -0.77 -11.11
C ASN A 71 -10.06 0.47 -11.25
N PRO A 72 -9.94 1.23 -12.35
CA PRO A 72 -10.76 2.40 -12.57
C PRO A 72 -12.23 2.00 -12.77
N ILE A 73 -13.13 2.94 -12.50
CA ILE A 73 -14.58 2.77 -12.68
C ILE A 73 -15.16 3.89 -13.55
N ASP A 74 -16.40 3.72 -13.99
CA ASP A 74 -17.19 4.72 -14.73
C ASP A 74 -16.43 5.28 -15.96
N VAL A 75 -16.35 6.60 -16.06
CA VAL A 75 -15.70 7.30 -17.17
C VAL A 75 -14.20 6.97 -17.25
N ALA A 76 -13.52 6.81 -16.12
CA ALA A 76 -12.09 6.49 -16.11
C ALA A 76 -11.81 5.11 -16.73
N ALA A 77 -12.69 4.13 -16.50
CA ALA A 77 -12.58 2.81 -17.11
C ALA A 77 -12.79 2.85 -18.64
N GLN A 78 -13.71 3.71 -19.11
CA GLN A 78 -13.94 3.90 -20.55
C GLN A 78 -12.75 4.57 -21.23
N VAL A 79 -12.19 5.62 -20.61
CA VAL A 79 -11.03 6.33 -21.15
C VAL A 79 -9.81 5.42 -21.24
N ILE A 80 -9.49 4.68 -20.18
CA ILE A 80 -8.29 3.82 -20.18
C ILE A 80 -8.38 2.64 -21.16
N ALA A 81 -9.60 2.27 -21.57
CA ALA A 81 -9.84 1.23 -22.56
C ALA A 81 -9.53 1.67 -24.00
N LEU A 82 -9.31 2.96 -24.26
CA LEU A 82 -8.93 3.46 -25.58
C LEU A 82 -7.54 2.92 -25.98
N PRO A 83 -7.35 2.43 -27.23
CA PRO A 83 -6.07 1.87 -27.68
C PRO A 83 -4.91 2.86 -27.58
N GLU A 84 -5.13 4.13 -27.91
CA GLU A 84 -4.11 5.18 -27.85
C GLU A 84 -3.64 5.52 -26.42
N LEU A 85 -4.37 5.04 -25.40
CA LEU A 85 -4.05 5.22 -23.98
C LEU A 85 -3.57 3.92 -23.31
N GLU A 86 -3.29 2.86 -24.08
CA GLU A 86 -2.86 1.57 -23.53
C GLU A 86 -1.65 1.68 -22.58
N GLY A 87 -0.69 2.56 -22.88
CA GLY A 87 0.49 2.79 -22.05
C GLY A 87 0.22 3.39 -20.66
N LEU A 88 -1.01 3.79 -20.36
CA LEU A 88 -1.42 4.28 -19.03
C LEU A 88 -2.10 3.20 -18.17
N ARG A 89 -2.29 1.99 -18.72
CA ARG A 89 -2.91 0.87 -17.99
C ARG A 89 -1.92 0.30 -16.99
N TYR A 90 -2.36 0.20 -15.74
CA TYR A 90 -1.63 -0.50 -14.69
C TYR A 90 -2.09 -1.95 -14.61
N ASP A 91 -1.15 -2.86 -14.35
CA ASP A 91 -1.44 -4.23 -13.93
C ASP A 91 -1.15 -4.30 -12.44
N PHE A 92 -2.20 -4.27 -11.62
CA PHE A 92 -2.07 -4.20 -10.17
C PHE A 92 -1.14 -5.28 -9.62
N GLN A 93 -1.29 -6.52 -10.08
CA GLN A 93 -0.52 -7.63 -9.53
C GLN A 93 0.94 -7.49 -9.94
N HIS A 94 1.19 -7.30 -11.23
CA HIS A 94 2.53 -7.14 -11.75
C HIS A 94 3.26 -5.97 -11.10
N ASP A 95 2.61 -4.81 -11.04
CA ASP A 95 3.22 -3.57 -10.58
C ASP A 95 3.49 -3.58 -9.06
N VAL A 96 2.59 -4.18 -8.24
CA VAL A 96 2.85 -4.38 -6.80
C VAL A 96 4.01 -5.34 -6.59
N GLU A 97 4.04 -6.48 -7.28
CA GLU A 97 5.14 -7.46 -7.14
C GLU A 97 6.48 -6.82 -7.49
N ARG A 98 6.55 -6.09 -8.61
CA ARG A 98 7.75 -5.38 -9.05
C ARG A 98 8.18 -4.31 -8.05
N ALA A 99 7.25 -3.52 -7.52
CA ALA A 99 7.54 -2.50 -6.54
C ALA A 99 8.05 -3.09 -5.22
N LEU A 100 7.39 -4.12 -4.69
CA LEU A 100 7.81 -4.78 -3.45
C LEU A 100 9.18 -5.42 -3.57
N LEU A 101 9.47 -6.10 -4.68
CA LEU A 101 10.80 -6.66 -4.94
C LEU A 101 11.87 -5.56 -5.01
N THR A 102 11.56 -4.42 -5.61
CA THR A 102 12.48 -3.28 -5.70
C THR A 102 12.76 -2.70 -4.32
N LEU A 103 11.73 -2.47 -3.51
CA LEU A 103 11.85 -1.97 -2.13
C LEU A 103 12.63 -2.94 -1.25
N LEU A 104 12.31 -4.24 -1.32
CA LEU A 104 12.98 -5.28 -0.52
C LEU A 104 14.46 -5.43 -0.90
N ARG A 105 14.83 -5.26 -2.17
CA ARG A 105 16.24 -5.26 -2.60
C ARG A 105 16.97 -4.01 -2.13
N GLY A 106 16.33 -2.85 -2.20
CA GLY A 106 16.91 -1.59 -1.73
C GLY A 106 17.13 -1.55 -0.22
N ALA A 107 16.27 -2.22 0.56
CA ALA A 107 16.35 -2.28 2.02
C ALA A 107 17.31 -3.35 2.56
N ARG A 108 17.88 -4.20 1.70
CA ARG A 108 18.89 -5.23 2.04
C ARG A 108 20.34 -4.72 1.87
N CYS A 109 20.52 -3.46 1.47
CA CYS A 109 21.81 -2.81 1.30
C CYS A 109 22.25 -2.09 2.58
#